data_AF-A0A2M6UQN7-F1
#
_entry.id   AF-A0A2M6UQN7-F1
#
_cell.length_a   1.000
_cell.length_b   1.000
_cell.length_c   1.000
_cell.angle_alpha   90.00
_cell.angle_beta   90.00
_cell.angle_gamma   90.00
#
_symmetry.space_group_name_H-M   'P 1'
#
loop_
_entity.id
_entity.type
_entity.pdbx_description
1 polymer ?
#
loop_
_entity_poly.entity_id
_entity_poly.type
_entity_poly.pdbx_seq_one_letter_code
_entity_poly.pdbx_strand_id
1 'polypeptide(L)'
;MVGSLKTALAEIDVIKYHVMIVSEPEKYDVINKGHSLPKHRKGGLPYDEARQAMASHYARLGNLDKARLTSIEKSIIDVRRENIKAMQKFYEEMQARAIDIDL
;
A
#
# COMPACT_ATOMS: atom_id res chain seq x y z
N MET A 1 -2.00 -2.28 22.18
CA MET A 1 -2.79 -2.93 21.11
C MET A 1 -3.80 -1.97 20.46
N VAL A 2 -4.60 -1.22 21.23
CA VAL A 2 -5.60 -0.25 20.71
C VAL A 2 -5.00 0.82 19.79
N GLY A 3 -3.84 1.40 20.15
CA GLY A 3 -3.16 2.40 19.31
C GLY A 3 -2.76 1.86 17.93
N SER A 4 -2.22 0.63 17.88
CA SER A 4 -1.82 0.00 16.63
C SER A 4 -3.00 -0.32 15.72
N LEU A 5 -4.17 -0.65 16.29
CA LEU A 5 -5.38 -0.89 15.51
C LEU A 5 -5.93 0.41 14.92
N LYS A 6 -5.95 1.49 15.71
CA LYS A 6 -6.39 2.81 15.24
C LYS A 6 -5.53 3.31 14.08
N THR A 7 -4.19 3.17 14.19
CA THR A 7 -3.27 3.50 13.10
C THR A 7 -3.53 2.65 11.85
N ALA A 8 -3.73 1.34 12.02
CA ALA A 8 -4.04 0.45 10.91
C ALA A 8 -5.35 0.82 10.20
N LEU A 9 -6.39 1.24 10.93
CA LEU A 9 -7.64 1.69 10.31
C LEU A 9 -7.46 2.99 9.53
N ALA A 10 -6.73 3.97 10.09
CA ALA A 10 -6.43 5.22 9.41
C ALA A 10 -5.63 4.99 8.11
N GLU A 11 -4.64 4.11 8.14
CA GLU A 11 -3.86 3.72 6.95
C GLU A 11 -4.74 3.06 5.87
N ILE A 12 -5.73 2.25 6.25
CA ILE A 12 -6.70 1.69 5.30
C ILE A 12 -7.56 2.77 4.65
N ASP A 13 -7.98 3.78 5.41
CA ASP A 13 -8.77 4.89 4.85
C ASP A 13 -7.94 5.76 3.89
N VAL A 14 -6.66 5.96 4.18
CA VAL A 14 -5.71 6.60 3.25
C VAL A 14 -5.60 5.79 1.96
N ILE A 15 -5.45 4.46 2.04
CA ILE A 15 -5.41 3.60 0.86
C ILE A 15 -6.67 3.74 0.01
N LYS A 16 -7.86 3.71 0.63
CA LYS A 16 -9.13 3.89 -0.11
C LYS A 16 -9.20 5.23 -0.82
N TYR A 17 -8.81 6.30 -0.14
CA TYR A 17 -8.81 7.64 -0.70
C TYR A 17 -7.88 7.74 -1.92
N HIS A 18 -6.66 7.20 -1.80
CA HIS A 18 -5.69 7.17 -2.90
C HIS A 18 -6.16 6.33 -4.09
N VAL A 19 -6.85 5.20 -3.85
CA VAL A 19 -7.49 4.40 -4.93
C VAL A 19 -8.49 5.25 -5.73
N MET A 20 -9.24 6.13 -5.07
CA MET A 20 -10.15 7.05 -5.77
C MET A 20 -9.36 8.08 -6.59
N ILE A 21 -8.31 8.68 -6.02
CA ILE A 21 -7.53 9.71 -6.73
C ILE A 21 -6.77 9.15 -7.93
N VAL A 22 -6.10 8.00 -7.78
CA VAL A 22 -5.30 7.41 -8.87
C VAL A 22 -6.16 7.03 -10.08
N SER A 23 -7.47 6.81 -9.88
CA SER A 23 -8.43 6.57 -10.96
C SER A 23 -8.75 7.82 -11.78
N GLU A 24 -8.31 9.00 -11.33
CA GLU A 24 -8.48 10.29 -11.98
C GLU A 24 -7.10 10.89 -12.35
N PRO A 25 -6.58 10.64 -13.57
CA PRO A 25 -5.22 11.02 -13.97
C PRO A 25 -4.86 12.48 -13.70
N GLU A 26 -5.78 13.41 -13.98
CA GLU A 26 -5.59 14.85 -13.74
C GLU A 26 -5.35 15.18 -12.26
N LYS A 27 -6.05 14.49 -11.35
CA LYS A 27 -5.86 14.68 -9.91
C LYS A 27 -4.58 13.99 -9.43
N TYR A 28 -4.28 12.82 -9.98
CA TYR A 28 -3.11 12.04 -9.59
C TYR A 28 -1.79 12.66 -10.06
N ASP A 29 -1.81 13.45 -11.14
CA ASP A 29 -0.62 14.15 -11.66
C ASP A 29 0.02 15.08 -10.60
N VAL A 30 -0.77 15.69 -9.72
CA VAL A 30 -0.24 16.50 -8.60
C VAL A 30 0.62 15.64 -7.65
N ILE A 31 0.16 14.43 -7.33
CA ILE A 31 0.90 13.48 -6.50
C ILE A 31 2.17 13.03 -7.22
N ASN A 32 2.07 12.74 -8.53
CA ASN A 32 3.19 12.35 -9.36
C ASN A 32 4.31 13.41 -9.36
N LYS A 33 3.94 14.68 -9.61
CA LYS A 33 4.86 15.83 -9.60
C LYS A 33 5.46 16.07 -8.21
N GLY A 34 4.68 15.86 -7.15
CA GLY A 34 5.14 15.93 -5.76
C GLY A 34 6.19 14.88 -5.40
N HIS A 35 6.22 13.75 -6.10
CA HIS A 35 7.18 12.65 -5.89
C HIS A 35 8.23 12.59 -7.03
N SER A 36 8.73 13.74 -7.48
CA SER A 36 9.67 13.83 -8.61
C SER A 36 11.09 13.31 -8.31
N LEU A 37 11.55 13.35 -7.06
CA LEU A 37 12.90 12.89 -6.72
C LEU A 37 12.99 11.35 -6.68
N PRO A 38 14.11 10.74 -7.13
CA PRO A 38 14.27 9.29 -7.13
C PRO A 38 14.05 8.62 -5.77
N LYS A 39 14.45 9.28 -4.67
CA LYS A 39 14.24 8.77 -3.29
C LYS A 39 12.77 8.64 -2.88
N HIS A 40 11.86 9.33 -3.59
CA HIS A 40 10.41 9.31 -3.37
C HIS A 40 9.68 8.43 -4.39
N ARG A 41 10.42 7.63 -5.17
CA ARG A 41 9.88 6.74 -6.19
C ARG A 41 10.38 5.31 -5.99
N LYS A 42 9.58 4.34 -6.44
CA LYS A 42 9.96 2.92 -6.50
C LYS A 42 9.44 2.35 -7.81
N GLY A 43 10.35 1.80 -8.62
CA GLY A 43 10.03 1.31 -9.96
C GLY A 43 9.52 2.41 -10.89
N GLY A 44 10.07 3.63 -10.80
CA GLY A 44 9.60 4.77 -11.59
C GLY A 44 8.25 5.38 -11.16
N LEU A 45 7.52 4.74 -10.25
CA LEU A 45 6.24 5.22 -9.73
C LEU A 45 6.38 5.98 -8.40
N PRO A 46 5.48 6.94 -8.10
CA PRO A 46 5.42 7.60 -6.78
C PRO A 46 5.36 6.58 -5.64
N TYR A 47 6.17 6.78 -4.60
CA TYR A 47 6.07 6.04 -3.34
C TYR A 47 5.22 6.84 -2.33
N ASP A 48 3.97 7.03 -2.71
CA ASP A 48 2.97 7.83 -2.00
C ASP A 48 2.47 7.18 -0.69
N GLU A 49 1.59 7.88 0.03
CA GLU A 49 1.09 7.41 1.32
C GLU A 49 0.36 6.06 1.24
N ALA A 50 -0.37 5.78 0.15
CA ALA A 50 -0.99 4.48 -0.05
C ALA A 50 0.06 3.35 -0.11
N ARG A 51 1.13 3.50 -0.91
CA ARG A 51 2.19 2.48 -0.96
C ARG A 51 2.94 2.36 0.37
N GLN A 52 3.12 3.47 1.08
CA GLN A 52 3.72 3.45 2.43
C GLN A 52 2.83 2.71 3.44
N ALA A 53 1.53 2.97 3.43
CA ALA A 53 0.53 2.30 4.26
C ALA A 53 0.47 0.79 3.95
N MET A 54 0.43 0.40 2.68
CA MET A 54 0.45 -1.03 2.30
C MET A 54 1.72 -1.73 2.79
N ALA A 55 2.89 -1.10 2.62
CA ALA A 55 4.16 -1.63 3.11
C ALA A 55 4.18 -1.74 4.66
N SER A 56 3.66 -0.73 5.36
CA SER A 56 3.50 -0.71 6.82
C SER A 56 2.62 -1.88 7.29
N HIS A 57 1.45 -2.07 6.67
CA HIS A 57 0.55 -3.18 6.98
C HIS A 57 1.21 -4.54 6.73
N TYR A 58 1.89 -4.72 5.59
CA TYR A 58 2.60 -5.96 5.28
C TYR A 58 3.67 -6.28 6.32
N ALA A 59 4.45 -5.28 6.74
CA ALA A 59 5.46 -5.42 7.78
C ALA A 59 4.85 -5.75 9.16
N ARG A 60 3.74 -5.11 9.54
CA ARG A 60 3.02 -5.42 10.80
C ARG A 60 2.51 -6.85 10.84
N LEU A 61 1.96 -7.36 9.74
CA LEU A 61 1.56 -8.77 9.64
C LEU A 61 2.76 -9.70 9.77
N GLY A 62 3.88 -9.39 9.13
CA GLY A 62 5.10 -10.18 9.27
C GLY A 62 5.70 -10.15 10.66
N ASN A 63 5.54 -9.07 11.40
CA ASN A 63 5.92 -9.01 12.81
C ASN A 63 4.96 -9.80 13.70
N LEU A 64 3.66 -9.82 13.38
CA LEU A 64 2.68 -10.62 14.10
C LEU A 64 2.92 -12.13 13.93
N ASP A 65 3.33 -12.56 12.74
CA ASP A 65 3.64 -13.98 12.46
C ASP A 65 4.83 -14.53 13.27
N LYS A 66 5.69 -13.66 13.81
CA LYS A 66 6.78 -14.06 14.72
C LYS A 66 6.28 -14.45 16.12
N ALA A 67 5.04 -14.12 16.47
CA ALA A 67 4.47 -14.51 17.74
C ALA A 67 4.13 -16.01 17.78
N ARG A 68 3.93 -16.54 18.99
CA ARG A 68 3.47 -17.93 19.19
C ARG A 68 1.98 -18.01 18.87
N LEU A 69 1.69 -18.26 17.60
CA LEU A 69 0.35 -18.41 17.05
C LEU A 69 0.06 -19.88 16.72
N THR A 70 -1.22 -20.23 16.69
CA THR A 70 -1.68 -21.50 16.15
C THR A 70 -1.42 -21.59 14.65
N SER A 71 -1.43 -22.80 14.09
CA SER A 71 -1.30 -23.01 12.65
C SER A 71 -2.39 -22.30 11.85
N ILE A 72 -3.62 -22.25 12.38
CA ILE A 72 -4.75 -21.56 11.76
C ILE A 72 -4.51 -20.04 11.72
N GLU A 73 -4.07 -19.44 12.83
CA GLU A 73 -3.76 -18.01 12.89
C GLU A 73 -2.62 -17.62 11.95
N LYS A 74 -1.58 -18.46 11.84
CA LYS A 74 -0.48 -18.26 10.88
C LYS A 74 -1.00 -18.28 9.44
N SER A 75 -1.81 -19.28 9.08
CA SER A 75 -2.42 -19.36 7.74
C SER A 75 -3.27 -18.12 7.42
N ILE A 76 -4.02 -17.59 8.39
CA ILE A 76 -4.78 -16.34 8.20
C ILE A 76 -3.84 -15.16 7.93
N ILE A 77 -2.72 -15.05 8.64
CA ILE A 77 -1.73 -13.98 8.41
C ILE A 77 -1.11 -14.10 7.02
N ASP A 78 -0.76 -15.31 6.60
CA ASP A 78 -0.20 -15.56 5.27
C ASP A 78 -1.14 -15.09 4.15
N VAL A 79 -2.42 -15.48 4.22
CA VAL A 79 -3.44 -15.03 3.27
C VAL A 79 -3.57 -13.51 3.27
N ARG A 80 -3.56 -12.87 4.45
CA ARG A 80 -3.62 -11.40 4.53
C ARG A 80 -2.40 -10.72 3.92
N ARG A 81 -1.21 -11.30 4.05
CA ARG A 81 0.02 -10.79 3.45
C ARG A 81 -0.03 -10.89 1.92
N GLU A 82 -0.51 -12.00 1.39
CA GLU A 82 -0.71 -12.16 -0.05
C GLU A 82 -1.76 -11.18 -0.59
N ASN A 83 -2.85 -10.94 0.15
CA ASN A 83 -3.84 -9.93 -0.23
C ASN A 83 -3.24 -8.51 -0.31
N ILE A 84 -2.36 -8.13 0.64
CA ILE A 84 -1.69 -6.83 0.58
C ILE A 84 -0.73 -6.75 -0.60
N LYS A 85 0.03 -7.81 -0.89
CA LYS A 85 0.89 -7.85 -2.09
C LYS A 85 0.08 -7.67 -3.36
N ALA A 86 -1.04 -8.38 -3.49
CA ALA A 86 -1.93 -8.26 -4.63
C ALA A 86 -2.49 -6.83 -4.76
N MET A 87 -2.96 -6.24 -3.65
CA MET A 87 -3.42 -4.85 -3.61
C MET A 87 -2.33 -3.86 -4.02
N GLN A 88 -1.10 -4.05 -3.54
CA GLN A 88 0.03 -3.19 -3.93
C GLN A 88 0.32 -3.28 -5.43
N LYS A 89 0.33 -4.49 -5.99
CA LYS A 89 0.52 -4.70 -7.43
C LYS A 89 -0.56 -4.00 -8.25
N PHE A 90 -1.83 -4.19 -7.90
CA PHE A 90 -2.93 -3.52 -8.59
C PHE A 90 -2.85 -2.00 -8.48
N TYR A 91 -2.47 -1.47 -7.31
CA TYR A 91 -2.30 -0.04 -7.15
C TYR A 91 -1.14 0.50 -7.99
N GLU A 92 -0.02 -0.22 -8.08
CA GLU A 92 1.09 0.15 -8.97
C GLU A 92 0.66 0.18 -10.45
N GLU A 93 -0.13 -0.81 -10.90
CA GLU A 93 -0.73 -0.82 -12.24
C GLU A 93 -1.70 0.35 -12.47
N MET A 94 -2.45 0.78 -11.44
CA MET A 94 -3.28 1.98 -11.53
C MET A 94 -2.42 3.25 -11.63
N GLN A 95 -1.36 3.36 -10.81
CA GLN A 95 -0.46 4.51 -10.86
C GLN A 95 0.19 4.64 -12.23
N ALA A 96 0.68 3.53 -12.80
CA ALA A 96 1.32 3.49 -14.10
C ALA A 96 0.38 3.97 -15.21
N ARG A 97 -0.86 3.47 -15.23
CA ARG A 97 -1.91 3.94 -16.14
C ARG A 97 -2.24 5.42 -15.96
N ALA A 98 -2.27 5.90 -14.71
CA ALA A 98 -2.61 7.29 -14.42
C ALA A 98 -1.54 8.30 -14.88
N ILE A 99 -0.29 7.86 -15.03
CA ILE A 99 0.83 8.72 -15.44
C ILE A 99 1.47 8.29 -16.78
N ASP A 100 0.76 7.45 -17.53
CA ASP A 100 1.14 6.97 -18.86
C ASP A 100 2.54 6.32 -18.92
N ILE A 101 2.81 5.41 -17.99
CA ILE A 101 4.03 4.58 -17.94
C ILE A 101 3.64 3.12 -18.15
N ASP A 102 4.42 2.39 -18.95
CA ASP A 102 4.32 0.94 -19.10
C ASP A 102 5.18 0.23 -18.05
N LEU A 103 4.64 -0.81 -17.40
CA LEU A 103 5.22 -1.50 -16.23
C LEU A 103 5.89 -2.84 -16.59
#